data_AF-A0A363THZ2-F1
#
_entry.id   AF-A0A363THZ2-F1
#
_cell.length_a   1.000
_cell.length_b   1.000
_cell.length_c   1.000
_cell.angle_alpha   90.00
_cell.angle_beta   90.00
_cell.angle_gamma   90.00
#
_symmetry.space_group_name_H-M   'P 1'
#
loop_
_entity.id
_entity.type
_entity.pdbx_description
1 polymer ?
#
loop_
_entity_poly.entity_id
_entity_poly.type
_entity_poly.pdbx_seq_one_letter_code
_entity_poly.pdbx_strand_id
1 'polypeptide(L)' 'MKIDLQLTRNGDALVASVYDVTDADSFANACADLWWKLARQAAATGTDPGHPDTGVLAHLAGAQLRLARV' A
#
# COMPACT_ATOMS: atom_id res chain seq x y z
N MET A 1 13.23 9.50 9.47
CA MET A 1 14.12 8.65 8.61
C MET A 1 13.34 8.34 7.35
N LYS A 2 13.94 8.48 6.17
CA LYS A 2 13.22 8.18 4.94
C LYS A 2 13.23 6.69 4.63
N ILE A 3 12.05 6.15 4.36
CA ILE A 3 11.89 4.78 3.87
C ILE A 3 11.09 4.80 2.58
N ASP A 4 11.50 3.97 1.63
CA ASP A 4 10.72 3.62 0.47
C ASP A 4 9.86 2.41 0.84
N LEU A 5 8.55 2.61 0.77
CA LEU A 5 7.53 1.63 1.08
C LEU A 5 6.86 1.21 -0.22
N GLN A 6 6.97 -0.08 -0.54
CA GLN A 6 6.43 -0.64 -1.78
C GLN A 6 5.49 -1.79 -1.47
N LEU A 7 4.33 -1.77 -2.11
CA LEU A 7 3.44 -2.91 -2.16
C LEU A 7 3.63 -3.59 -3.52
N THR A 8 3.99 -4.86 -3.51
CA THR A 8 4.27 -5.64 -4.71
C THR A 8 3.38 -6.87 -4.78
N ARG A 9 3.03 -7.33 -5.97
CA ARG A 9 2.32 -8.59 -6.19
C ARG A 9 2.97 -9.32 -7.35
N ASN A 10 3.34 -10.58 -7.15
CA ASN A 10 4.03 -11.40 -8.15
C ASN A 10 5.32 -10.76 -8.72
N GLY A 11 5.96 -9.87 -7.95
CA GLY A 11 7.16 -9.12 -8.38
C GLY A 11 6.87 -7.76 -9.03
N ASP A 12 5.63 -7.49 -9.42
CA ASP A 12 5.22 -6.19 -9.94
C ASP A 12 4.88 -5.22 -8.81
N ALA A 13 5.31 -3.96 -8.95
CA ALA A 13 4.96 -2.91 -8.01
C ALA A 13 3.51 -2.44 -8.25
N LEU A 14 2.65 -2.62 -7.24
CA LEU A 14 1.27 -2.12 -7.25
C LEU A 14 1.22 -0.64 -6.87
N VAL A 15 1.94 -0.27 -5.81
CA VAL A 15 2.06 1.11 -5.33
C VAL A 15 3.37 1.29 -4.57
N ALA A 16 3.99 2.46 -4.72
CA ALA A 16 5.23 2.81 -4.03
C ALA A 16 5.17 4.27 -3.55
N SER A 17 5.77 4.55 -2.39
CA SER A 17 5.96 5.91 -1.90
C SER A 17 7.09 5.99 -0.88
N VAL A 18 7.73 7.16 -0.87
CA VAL A 18 8.74 7.50 0.14
C VAL A 18 8.04 8.24 1.29
N TYR A 19 8.29 7.80 2.51
CA TYR A 19 7.75 8.40 3.73
C TYR A 19 8.88 8.79 4.67
N ASP A 20 8.69 9.90 5.39
CA ASP A 20 9.51 10.17 6.57
C ASP A 20 8.90 9.48 7.78
N VAL A 21 9.66 8.54 8.36
CA VAL A 21 9.29 7.74 9.51
C VAL A 21 10.20 8.09 10.68
N THR A 22 9.62 8.71 11.70
CA THR A 22 10.33 9.12 12.92
C THR A 22 10.10 8.16 14.09
N ASP A 23 9.03 7.38 14.03
CA ASP A 23 8.52 6.56 15.13
C ASP A 23 7.54 5.49 14.59
N ALA A 24 7.02 4.65 15.49
CA ALA A 24 6.11 3.56 15.12
C ALA A 24 4.76 4.07 14.59
N ASP A 25 4.22 5.17 15.09
CA ASP A 25 2.97 5.77 14.61
C ASP A 25 3.14 6.34 13.21
N SER A 26 4.26 7.03 12.95
CA SER A 26 4.63 7.51 11.62
C SER A 26 4.77 6.35 10.62
N PHE A 27 5.30 5.21 11.04
CA PHE A 27 5.36 4.00 10.23
C PHE A 27 3.97 3.40 9.94
N ALA A 28 3.10 3.34 10.96
CA ALA A 28 1.73 2.85 10.81
C ALA A 28 0.93 3.75 9.85
N ASN A 29 1.07 5.07 9.98
CA ASN A 29 0.47 6.05 9.09
C ASN A 29 0.97 5.92 7.65
N ALA A 30 2.26 5.66 7.45
CA ALA A 30 2.84 5.41 6.14
C ALA A 30 2.24 4.16 5.48
N CYS A 31 2.08 3.06 6.23
CA CYS A 31 1.42 1.86 5.75
C CYS A 31 -0.06 2.11 5.39
N ALA A 32 -0.79 2.85 6.24
CA ALA A 32 -2.18 3.19 6.02
C ALA A 32 -2.38 4.09 4.78
N ASP A 33 -1.53 5.09 4.58
CA ASP A 33 -1.57 5.94 3.38
C ASP A 33 -1.28 5.12 2.11
N LEU A 34 -0.28 4.24 2.15
CA LEU A 34 0.05 3.36 1.02
C LEU A 34 -1.15 2.47 0.65
N TRP A 35 -1.85 1.94 1.66
CA TRP A 35 -3.09 1.18 1.47
C TRP A 35 -4.19 2.02 0.82
N TRP A 36 -4.43 3.23 1.33
CA TRP A 36 -5.44 4.13 0.77
C TRP A 36 -5.12 4.57 -0.66
N LYS A 37 -3.83 4.67 -1.03
CA LYS A 37 -3.43 4.90 -2.42
C LYS A 37 -3.82 3.73 -3.31
N LEU A 38 -3.52 2.49 -2.89
CA LEU A 38 -3.94 1.30 -3.62
C LEU A 38 -5.46 1.22 -3.77
N ALA A 39 -6.20 1.42 -2.67
CA ALA A 39 -7.66 1.38 -2.68
C ALA A 39 -8.26 2.43 -3.63
N ARG A 40 -7.70 3.64 -3.66
CA ARG A 40 -8.10 4.68 -4.62
C ARG A 40 -7.77 4.33 -6.07
N GLN A 41 -6.64 3.66 -6.32
CA GLN A 41 -6.31 3.18 -7.66
C GLN A 41 -7.29 2.10 -8.12
N ALA A 42 -7.65 1.16 -7.24
CA ALA A 42 -8.65 0.12 -7.52
C ALA A 42 -10.05 0.73 -7.76
N ALA A 43 -10.43 1.74 -6.99
CA ALA A 43 -11.66 2.51 -7.19
C ALA A 43 -11.72 3.19 -8.55
N ALA A 44 -10.62 3.82 -8.97
CA ALA A 44 -10.52 4.49 -10.25
C ALA A 44 -10.64 3.51 -11.43
N THR A 45 -10.25 2.24 -11.24
CA THR A 45 -10.41 1.17 -12.24
C THR A 45 -11.79 0.51 -12.23
N GLY A 46 -12.75 1.02 -11.44
CA GLY A 46 -14.13 0.52 -11.37
C GLY A 46 -14.36 -0.57 -10.32
N THR A 47 -13.44 -0.74 -9.36
CA THR A 47 -13.56 -1.68 -8.25
C THR A 47 -13.93 -0.91 -6.98
N ASP A 48 -15.20 -0.94 -6.59
CA ASP A 48 -15.82 -0.07 -5.58
C ASP A 48 -15.03 0.02 -4.23
N PRO A 49 -14.64 1.22 -3.74
CA PRO A 49 -13.85 1.39 -2.52
C PRO A 49 -14.66 1.41 -1.21
N GLY A 50 -16.00 1.34 -1.28
CA GLY A 50 -16.88 1.57 -0.12
C GLY A 50 -17.08 0.38 0.82
N HIS A 51 -16.64 -0.81 0.42
CA HIS A 51 -16.64 -2.01 1.26
C HIS A 51 -15.19 -2.44 1.50
N PRO A 52 -14.84 -3.08 2.64
CA PRO A 52 -13.69 -3.97 2.70
C PRO A 52 -13.99 -5.13 1.75
N ASP A 53 -13.88 -4.85 0.46
CA ASP A 53 -14.37 -5.70 -0.60
C ASP A 53 -13.48 -6.94 -0.56
N THR A 54 -14.09 -8.09 -0.44
CA THR A 54 -13.42 -9.39 -0.58
C THR A 54 -12.58 -9.42 -1.87
N GLY A 55 -12.92 -8.62 -2.89
CA GLY A 55 -12.13 -8.38 -4.09
C GLY A 55 -10.79 -7.66 -3.86
N VAL A 56 -10.71 -6.67 -2.95
CA VAL A 56 -9.43 -6.02 -2.59
C VAL A 56 -8.52 -7.00 -1.85
N LEU A 57 -9.05 -7.80 -0.93
CA LEU A 57 -8.27 -8.88 -0.29
C LEU A 57 -7.80 -9.92 -1.33
N ALA A 58 -8.60 -10.22 -2.35
CA ALA A 58 -8.16 -11.05 -3.48
C ALA A 58 -7.10 -10.37 -4.37
N HIS A 59 -7.13 -9.04 -4.51
CA HIS A 59 -6.08 -8.27 -5.18
C HIS A 59 -4.78 -8.23 -4.38
N LEU A 60 -4.87 -8.41 -3.07
CA LEU A 60 -3.75 -8.43 -2.13
C LEU A 60 -3.29 -9.82 -1.75
N ALA A 61 -4.01 -10.86 -2.18
CA ALA A 61 -3.58 -12.23 -1.99
C ALA A 61 -2.22 -12.42 -2.68
N GLY A 62 -1.20 -12.71 -1.87
CA GLY A 62 0.19 -12.82 -2.31
C GLY A 62 0.94 -11.49 -2.44
N ALA A 63 0.36 -10.37 -2.02
CA ALA A 63 1.05 -9.08 -1.99
C ALA A 63 2.08 -9.04 -0.85
N GLN A 64 3.22 -8.40 -1.13
CA GLN A 64 4.32 -8.24 -0.19
C GLN A 64 4.56 -6.75 0.06
N LEU A 65 4.68 -6.39 1.34
CA LEU A 65 5.16 -5.08 1.74
C LEU A 65 6.69 -5.14 1.80
N ARG A 66 7.34 -4.30 0.99
CA ARG A 66 8.79 -4.13 0.96
C ARG A 66 9.16 -2.79 1.54
N LEU A 67 10.26 -2.79 2.29
CA LEU A 67 10.83 -1.62 2.91
C LEU A 67 12.28 -1.51 2.48
N ALA A 68 12.66 -0.36 1.93
CA ALA A 68 14.05 -0.02 1.68
C ALA A 68 14.38 1.31 2.37
N ARG A 69 15.54 1.38 3.03
CA ARG A 69 16.04 2.63 3.59
C ARG A 69 16.60 3.48 2.46
N VAL A 70 16.26 4.78 2.46
CA VAL A 70 16.71 5.77 1.46
C VAL A 70 17.71 6.73 2.09
#